data_AF-A0A534M3F7-F1
#
_entry.id   AF-A0A534M3F7-F1
#
_cell.length_a   1.000
_cell.length_b   1.000
_cell.length_c   1.000
_cell.angle_alpha   90.00
_cell.angle_beta   90.00
_cell.angle_gamma   90.00
#
_symmetry.space_group_name_H-M   'P 1'
#
loop_
_entity.id
_entity.type
_entity.pdbx_description
1 polymer ?
#
loop_
_entity_poly.entity_id
_entity_poly.type
_entity_poly.pdbx_seq_one_letter_code
_entity_poly.pdbx_strand_id
1 'polypeptide(L)'
;MYEIKVLGSSRMSGQFADLAGDVVKVYVFGQTQYELYAFIGLGEGLFSVNGSSGSFSTDLPSSGTYYLVFAHGAGSEDSAQDVRVSYRVAGIEPEFIGLGSALIAPGVALVGLGLRIRERGRRSTTGPM
;
A
#
# COMPACT_ATOMS: atom_id res chain seq x y z
N MET A 1 -1.34 -7.31 -1.95
CA MET A 1 -1.72 -6.44 -3.09
C MET A 1 -2.63 -7.25 -3.99
N TYR A 2 -3.65 -6.61 -4.56
CA TYR A 2 -4.55 -7.23 -5.54
C TYR A 2 -4.48 -6.45 -6.87
N GLU A 3 -4.24 -7.17 -7.96
CA GLU A 3 -4.32 -6.63 -9.32
C GLU A 3 -5.75 -6.79 -9.86
N ILE A 4 -6.29 -5.73 -10.43
CA ILE A 4 -7.68 -5.66 -10.90
C ILE A 4 -7.69 -5.11 -12.32
N LYS A 5 -8.24 -5.88 -13.26
CA LYS A 5 -8.44 -5.46 -14.65
C LYS A 5 -9.85 -4.93 -14.84
N VAL A 6 -9.97 -3.75 -15.45
CA VAL A 6 -11.23 -3.03 -15.65
C VAL A 6 -11.43 -2.73 -17.13
N LEU A 7 -12.68 -2.85 -17.58
CA LEU A 7 -13.13 -2.42 -18.90
C LEU A 7 -14.10 -1.24 -18.74
N GLY A 8 -13.84 -0.15 -19.45
CA GLY A 8 -14.57 1.10 -19.32
C GLY A 8 -14.25 1.83 -18.02
N SER A 9 -14.97 2.92 -17.75
CA SER A 9 -14.95 3.55 -16.43
C SER A 9 -15.72 2.70 -15.42
N SER A 10 -15.27 2.71 -14.18
CA SER A 10 -15.87 1.95 -13.09
C SER A 10 -15.69 2.64 -11.74
N ARG A 11 -16.15 1.98 -10.67
CA ARG A 11 -15.94 2.39 -9.30
C ARG A 11 -15.52 1.20 -8.46
N MET A 12 -14.50 1.41 -7.63
CA MET A 12 -14.09 0.46 -6.60
C MET A 12 -14.64 0.92 -5.25
N SER A 13 -15.09 -0.02 -4.44
CA SER A 13 -15.40 0.23 -3.03
C SER A 13 -15.16 -1.02 -2.19
N GLY A 14 -14.98 -0.83 -0.89
CA GLY A 14 -14.72 -1.95 0.01
C GLY A 14 -14.57 -1.54 1.47
N GLN A 15 -14.27 -2.53 2.29
CA GLN A 15 -13.96 -2.42 3.70
C GLN A 15 -12.68 -3.17 4.02
N PHE A 16 -11.99 -2.72 5.06
CA PHE A 16 -10.80 -3.38 5.58
C PHE A 16 -10.81 -3.34 7.11
N ALA A 17 -10.15 -4.33 7.72
CA ALA A 17 -9.86 -4.38 9.14
C ALA A 17 -8.59 -5.18 9.39
N ASP A 18 -7.64 -4.61 10.13
CA ASP A 18 -6.55 -5.36 10.73
C ASP A 18 -7.08 -6.18 11.91
N LEU A 19 -6.69 -7.45 11.99
CA LEU A 19 -7.20 -8.36 13.02
C LEU A 19 -6.59 -8.11 14.42
N ALA A 20 -5.40 -7.50 14.48
CA ALA A 20 -4.72 -7.13 15.72
C ALA A 20 -5.06 -5.69 16.16
N GLY A 21 -5.68 -4.89 15.27
CA GLY A 21 -5.99 -3.49 15.50
C GLY A 21 -4.84 -2.54 15.14
N ASP A 22 -3.81 -3.04 14.47
CA ASP A 22 -2.69 -2.23 13.99
C ASP A 22 -3.13 -1.31 12.84
N VAL A 23 -2.36 -0.25 12.62
CA VAL A 23 -2.69 0.76 11.61
C VAL A 23 -2.27 0.26 10.23
N VAL A 24 -3.19 0.30 9.27
CA VAL A 24 -2.99 -0.12 7.88
C VAL A 24 -3.28 1.05 6.94
N LYS A 25 -2.37 1.29 6.00
CA LYS A 25 -2.59 2.17 4.86
C LYS A 25 -3.16 1.39 3.69
N VAL A 26 -4.25 1.88 3.12
CA VAL A 26 -4.89 1.30 1.94
C VAL A 26 -4.76 2.29 0.79
N TYR A 27 -4.28 1.82 -0.34
CA TYR A 27 -4.14 2.60 -1.57
C TYR A 27 -4.89 1.96 -2.72
N VAL A 28 -5.41 2.80 -3.63
CA VAL A 28 -5.79 2.38 -4.97
C VAL A 28 -4.92 3.12 -5.97
N PHE A 29 -4.24 2.38 -6.82
CA PHE A 29 -3.35 2.92 -7.85
C PHE A 29 -3.81 2.53 -9.25
N GLY A 30 -3.62 3.41 -10.22
CA GLY A 30 -3.46 3.00 -11.62
C GLY A 30 -2.08 2.36 -11.83
N GLN A 31 -1.89 1.64 -12.93
CA GLN A 31 -0.66 0.88 -13.17
C GLN A 31 0.64 1.68 -13.02
N THR A 32 0.79 2.82 -13.70
CA THR A 32 2.02 3.62 -13.62
C THR A 32 2.27 4.18 -12.21
N GLN A 33 1.21 4.50 -11.47
CA GLN A 33 1.34 4.97 -10.08
C GLN A 33 1.80 3.82 -9.16
N TYR A 34 1.28 2.61 -9.38
CA TYR A 34 1.72 1.42 -8.64
C TYR A 34 3.17 1.08 -8.94
N GLU A 35 3.60 1.14 -10.20
CA GLU A 35 4.99 0.89 -10.59
C GLU A 35 5.95 1.86 -9.89
N LEU A 36 5.59 3.15 -9.82
CA LEU A 36 6.37 4.14 -9.07
C LEU A 36 6.39 3.83 -7.56
N TYR A 37 5.22 3.52 -6.99
CA TYR A 37 5.12 3.15 -5.58
C TYR A 37 5.96 1.92 -5.24
N ALA A 38 5.91 0.87 -6.07
CA ALA A 38 6.68 -0.35 -5.88
C ALA A 38 8.19 -0.11 -6.04
N PHE A 39 8.60 0.88 -6.84
CA PHE A 39 10.01 1.19 -7.08
C PHE A 39 10.63 2.06 -5.98
N ILE A 40 9.96 3.13 -5.53
CA ILE A 40 10.53 4.10 -4.57
C ILE A 40 9.75 4.27 -3.26
N GLY A 41 8.63 3.56 -3.08
CA GLY A 41 7.77 3.69 -1.90
C GLY A 41 6.95 4.98 -1.83
N LEU A 42 6.94 5.77 -2.91
CA LEU A 42 6.23 7.04 -3.03
C LEU A 42 5.25 6.98 -4.20
N GLY A 43 4.08 7.58 -4.03
CA GLY A 43 3.11 7.71 -5.10
C GLY A 43 1.79 8.28 -4.60
N GLU A 44 1.25 9.26 -5.34
CA GLU A 44 -0.12 9.71 -5.17
C GLU A 44 -1.04 8.71 -5.88
N GLY A 45 -1.80 7.96 -5.10
CA GLY A 45 -2.81 7.05 -5.64
C GLY A 45 -4.07 7.78 -6.10
N LEU A 46 -4.96 7.03 -6.75
CA LEU A 46 -6.34 7.46 -6.98
C LEU A 46 -7.13 7.56 -5.68
N PHE A 47 -6.66 6.86 -4.64
CA PHE A 47 -7.23 6.89 -3.31
C PHE A 47 -6.18 6.47 -2.28
N SER A 48 -6.30 7.02 -1.08
CA SER A 48 -5.55 6.60 0.10
C SER A 48 -6.38 6.79 1.36
N VAL A 49 -6.32 5.83 2.28
CA VAL A 49 -6.85 5.96 3.65
C VAL A 49 -5.94 5.22 4.62
N ASN A 50 -5.99 5.62 5.90
CA ASN A 50 -5.23 5.00 6.96
C ASN A 50 -6.11 4.73 8.18
N GLY A 51 -5.95 3.57 8.82
CA GLY A 51 -6.66 3.21 10.05
C GLY A 51 -6.50 1.74 10.39
N SER A 52 -7.01 1.31 11.54
CA SER A 52 -7.07 -0.12 11.89
C SER A 52 -8.28 -0.82 11.26
N SER A 53 -9.29 -0.06 10.85
CA SER A 53 -10.40 -0.50 10.03
C SER A 53 -11.04 0.67 9.31
N GLY A 54 -11.84 0.39 8.29
CA GLY A 54 -12.60 1.43 7.60
C GLY A 54 -13.19 0.97 6.28
N SER A 55 -13.74 1.94 5.54
CA SER A 55 -14.25 1.75 4.19
C SER A 55 -13.50 2.64 3.20
N PHE A 56 -13.43 2.22 1.95
CA PHE A 56 -12.88 3.01 0.86
C PHE A 56 -13.80 3.02 -0.34
N SER A 57 -13.72 4.07 -1.15
CA SER A 57 -14.37 4.14 -2.46
C SER A 57 -13.69 5.14 -3.37
N THR A 58 -13.45 4.76 -4.62
CA THR A 58 -12.85 5.64 -5.63
C THR A 58 -13.28 5.26 -7.04
N ASP A 59 -13.27 6.25 -7.94
CA ASP A 59 -13.58 6.06 -9.35
C ASP A 59 -12.35 5.55 -10.11
N LEU A 60 -12.59 4.62 -11.02
CA LEU A 60 -11.59 4.05 -11.94
C LEU A 60 -11.89 4.63 -13.33
N PRO A 61 -11.15 5.65 -13.79
CA PRO A 61 -11.62 6.53 -14.86
C PRO A 61 -11.66 5.89 -16.25
N SER A 62 -10.98 4.76 -16.47
CA SER A 62 -10.86 4.14 -17.79
C SER A 62 -10.61 2.63 -17.71
N SER A 63 -10.67 1.96 -18.86
CA SER A 63 -10.13 0.61 -18.98
C SER A 63 -8.66 0.57 -18.57
N GLY A 64 -8.21 -0.52 -17.95
CA GLY A 64 -6.81 -0.70 -17.57
C GLY A 64 -6.62 -1.61 -16.37
N THR A 65 -5.38 -1.63 -15.88
CA THR A 65 -4.98 -2.36 -14.67
C THR A 65 -4.87 -1.41 -13.49
N TYR A 66 -5.50 -1.79 -12.40
CA TYR A 66 -5.51 -1.06 -11.13
C TYR A 66 -5.03 -1.98 -10.01
N TYR A 67 -4.52 -1.37 -8.94
CA TYR A 67 -3.93 -2.09 -7.83
C TYR A 67 -4.53 -1.62 -6.51
N LEU A 68 -5.08 -2.56 -5.74
CA LEU A 68 -5.45 -2.36 -4.34
C LEU A 68 -4.27 -2.82 -3.46
N VAL A 69 -3.67 -1.88 -2.73
CA VAL A 69 -2.45 -2.11 -1.96
C VAL A 69 -2.72 -1.86 -0.48
N PHE A 70 -2.21 -2.77 0.35
CA PHE A 70 -2.19 -2.65 1.81
C PHE A 70 -0.74 -2.48 2.23
N ALA A 71 -0.47 -1.47 3.04
CA ALA A 71 0.84 -1.13 3.55
C ALA A 71 0.82 -0.83 5.05
N HIS A 72 1.98 -0.97 5.71
CA HIS A 72 2.10 -0.64 7.12
C HIS A 72 1.76 0.83 7.36
N GLY A 73 0.93 1.06 8.36
CA GLY A 73 0.72 2.37 8.96
C GLY A 73 1.93 2.83 9.75
N ALA A 74 1.94 4.13 10.07
CA ALA A 74 2.94 4.66 10.98
C ALA A 74 2.78 4.02 12.36
N GLY A 75 3.87 3.48 12.91
CA GLY A 75 3.89 2.77 14.20
C GLY A 75 3.62 1.27 14.11
N SER A 76 3.39 0.72 12.91
CA SER A 76 3.15 -0.71 12.67
C SER A 76 4.12 -1.30 11.63
N GLU A 77 5.22 -0.60 11.31
CA GLU A 77 6.16 -0.96 10.25
C GLU A 77 6.89 -2.29 10.45
N ASP A 78 7.06 -2.72 11.70
CA ASP A 78 7.74 -3.97 12.07
C ASP A 78 6.75 -5.09 12.48
N SER A 79 5.44 -4.82 12.44
CA SER A 79 4.41 -5.79 12.82
C SER A 79 4.00 -6.66 11.64
N ALA A 80 3.89 -7.97 11.83
CA ALA A 80 3.13 -8.79 10.90
C ALA A 80 1.65 -8.41 11.02
N GLN A 81 1.02 -8.03 9.90
CA GLN A 81 -0.38 -7.61 9.87
C GLN A 81 -1.21 -8.61 9.06
N ASP A 82 -2.27 -9.10 9.70
CA ASP A 82 -3.31 -9.90 9.05
C ASP A 82 -4.51 -9.00 8.78
N VAL A 83 -4.68 -8.60 7.52
CA VAL A 83 -5.74 -7.68 7.12
C VAL A 83 -6.88 -8.45 6.47
N ARG A 84 -8.08 -8.34 7.02
CA ARG A 84 -9.32 -8.75 6.37
C ARG A 84 -9.78 -7.65 5.43
N VAL A 85 -10.10 -8.02 4.19
CA VAL A 85 -10.62 -7.10 3.17
C VAL A 85 -11.84 -7.69 2.47
N SER A 86 -12.80 -6.83 2.15
CA SER A 86 -13.88 -7.07 1.19
C SER A 86 -13.91 -5.91 0.20
N TYR A 87 -13.98 -6.18 -1.11
CA TYR A 87 -14.07 -5.11 -2.12
C TYR A 87 -14.89 -5.52 -3.33
N ARG A 88 -15.36 -4.53 -4.09
CA ARG A 88 -16.17 -4.70 -5.31
C ARG A 88 -15.69 -3.73 -6.37
N VAL A 89 -15.87 -4.12 -7.63
CA VAL A 89 -15.58 -3.29 -8.80
C VAL A 89 -16.74 -3.41 -9.77
N ALA A 90 -17.32 -2.27 -10.19
CA ALA A 90 -18.52 -2.25 -11.04
C ALA A 90 -19.74 -3.02 -10.49
N GLY A 91 -19.83 -3.24 -9.17
CA GLY A 91 -20.85 -4.09 -8.56
C GLY A 91 -20.59 -5.60 -8.68
N ILE A 92 -19.52 -6.00 -9.37
CA ILE A 92 -19.00 -7.37 -9.32
C ILE A 92 -18.26 -7.53 -7.99
N GLU A 93 -18.69 -8.51 -7.20
CA GLU A 93 -17.94 -9.02 -6.05
C GLU A 93 -16.92 -10.04 -6.59
N PRO A 94 -15.62 -9.77 -6.55
CA PRO A 94 -14.64 -10.85 -6.53
C PRO A 94 -14.90 -11.63 -5.23
N GLU A 95 -15.16 -12.94 -5.33
CA GLU A 95 -15.31 -13.83 -4.18
C GLU A 95 -13.98 -13.99 -3.43
N PHE A 96 -13.49 -12.93 -2.79
CA PHE A 96 -12.24 -12.97 -2.05
C PHE A 96 -12.39 -12.23 -0.73
N ILE A 97 -12.78 -12.99 0.30
CA ILE A 97 -12.41 -12.68 1.67
C ILE A 97 -10.94 -13.13 1.80
N GLY A 98 -10.02 -12.25 1.42
CA GLY A 98 -8.60 -12.51 1.59
C GLY A 98 -8.16 -12.25 3.03
N LEU A 99 -7.45 -13.20 3.63
CA LEU A 99 -6.52 -12.90 4.73
C LEU A 99 -5.23 -12.40 4.06
N GLY A 100 -5.05 -11.09 4.05
CA GLY A 100 -3.79 -10.50 3.62
C GLY A 100 -2.76 -10.69 4.72
N SER A 101 -2.18 -11.89 4.86
CA SER A 101 -0.94 -12.10 5.60
C SER A 101 0.19 -11.55 4.75
N ALA A 102 0.34 -10.23 4.74
CA ALA A 102 1.17 -9.58 3.76
C ALA A 102 2.63 -9.57 4.24
N LEU A 103 3.50 -10.23 3.48
CA LEU A 103 4.67 -9.52 2.95
C LEU A 103 4.11 -8.25 2.28
N ILE A 104 3.98 -7.20 3.07
CA ILE A 104 3.52 -5.89 2.63
C ILE A 104 4.45 -5.45 1.52
N ALA A 105 3.87 -4.99 0.40
CA ALA A 105 4.65 -4.54 -0.75
C ALA A 105 5.78 -3.63 -0.25
N PRO A 106 7.02 -3.77 -0.75
CA PRO A 106 8.19 -3.11 -0.19
C PRO A 106 8.12 -1.58 -0.41
N GLY A 107 7.29 -0.89 0.36
CA GLY A 107 7.25 0.56 0.43
C GLY A 107 8.39 1.13 1.27
N VAL A 108 9.07 0.30 2.07
CA VAL A 108 10.15 0.72 2.95
C VAL A 108 11.22 -0.36 3.05
N ALA A 109 12.21 -0.30 2.16
CA ALA A 109 13.54 -0.85 2.46
C ALA A 109 14.66 0.11 2.03
N LEU A 110 14.47 0.92 0.98
CA LEU A 110 15.56 1.72 0.40
C LEU A 110 15.76 3.11 1.05
N VAL A 111 14.71 3.74 1.58
CA VAL A 111 14.86 5.06 2.23
C VAL A 111 15.60 4.95 3.57
N GLY A 112 15.27 3.94 4.39
CA GLY A 112 15.96 3.66 5.64
C GLY A 112 17.42 3.25 5.45
N LEU A 113 17.71 2.42 4.44
CA LEU A 113 19.08 2.00 4.13
C LEU A 113 19.93 3.18 3.60
N GLY A 114 19.35 4.03 2.74
CA GLY A 114 20.04 5.21 2.19
C GLY A 114 20.44 6.22 3.27
N LEU A 115 19.57 6.47 4.26
CA LEU A 115 19.90 7.35 5.39
C LEU A 115 20.92 6.73 6.34
N ARG A 116 20.84 5.41 6.59
CA ARG A 116 21.78 4.70 7.47
C ARG A 116 23.19 4.58 6.86
N ILE A 117 23.30 4.44 5.53
CA ILE A 117 24.58 4.48 4.81
C ILE A 117 25.17 5.90 4.86
N ARG A 118 24.33 6.94 4.72
CA ARG A 118 24.78 8.34 4.76
C ARG A 118 25.27 8.77 6.15
N GLU A 119 24.66 8.28 7.22
CA GLU A 119 25.14 8.52 8.60
C GLU A 119 26.44 7.79 8.92
N ARG A 120 26.63 6.56 8.42
CA ARG A 120 27.91 5.84 8.56
C ARG A 120 29.05 6.50 7.78
N GLY A 121 28.75 7.09 6.62
CA GLY A 121 29.71 7.88 5.85
C GLY A 121 30.16 9.17 6.54
N ARG A 122 29.25 9.88 7.22
CA ARG A 122 29.58 11.13 7.94
C ARG A 122 30.34 10.92 9.25
N ARG A 123 30.22 9.77 9.90
CA ARG A 123 31.02 9.44 11.10
C ARG A 123 32.47 9.04 10.79
N SER A 124 32.78 8.78 9.52
CA SER A 124 34.12 8.36 9.10
C SER A 124 35.02 9.54 8.68
N THR A 125 34.51 10.79 8.68
CA THR A 125 35.25 12.00 8.31
C THR A 125 35.47 12.98 9.48
N THR A 126 35.32 12.52 10.71
CA THR A 126 35.69 13.31 11.91
C THR A 126 36.43 12.43 12.90
N GLY A 127 37.62 11.98 12.51
CA GLY A 127 38.67 11.50 13.42
C GLY A 127 39.70 12.62 13.62
N PRO A 128 40.17 12.88 14.85
CA PRO A 128 40.99 14.04 15.16
C PRO A 128 42.44 13.84 14.69
N MET A 129 43.00 14.88 14.07
CA MET A 129 44.40 15.27 14.22
C MET A 129 44.48 16.79 14.25
#